data_AF-A0A367XZR3-F1
#
_entry.id   AF-A0A367XZR3-F1
#
_cell.length_a   1.000
_cell.length_b   1.000
_cell.length_c   1.000
_cell.angle_alpha   90.00
_cell.angle_beta   90.00
_cell.angle_gamma   90.00
#
_symmetry.space_group_name_H-M   'P 1'
#
loop_
_entity.id
_entity.type
_entity.pdbx_description
1 polymer ?
#
loop_
_entity_poly.entity_id
_entity_poly.type
_entity_poly.pdbx_seq_one_letter_code
_entity_poly.pdbx_strand_id
1 'polypeptide(L)'
;MTSDTVVAPSLSTYQDDAIFSYDKVKTTHNERTHLNLTNSSDPTEIKSKIWEYYSLRELVEYLSAKEYGHFKYKRITLQFPDALVCDSATIVHELQRELGIKPLDDESGQEDGDSQRIWILADTSYSACCVDEVAAEHVHSDLVVHFGDACLNEVDKLQAAFVLGKPQVDILKIVSQFKETYSEDQKIVLMSDAPHTYLLYEILQELGDYEIVIADLPKNQKSTLIGYTPKTSDFKKFNRSFDKEIDFSEYELFHITVPESPRLLQLTTSFAAVTTYDPLLNTVSNGPFPNLMRRYKFVHQARMAGTVGILVNTLSLANTKTLINTIKHKIKEAGKKHYIFVVGKPNVAKLANFESVDIWCVLGCDHQGIIIDQINEYYKPIVTPYELLLGLSDELSWTGKWITDYRSVLEEYGNEVIQEREDADTDEDLPPEFDPVTGKYISTARPLRQVNHLMVTADGGGSKENQLVERFSNVVAIKGTVSTSAIHLQNREWTGLGSDYTEEENAGAIVEDGRKGIARGYDS
;
A
#
# COMPACT_ATOMS: atom_id res chain seq x y z
N MET A 1 14.41 53.06 -7.25
CA MET A 1 13.73 51.77 -7.36
C MET A 1 14.31 51.04 -8.55
N THR A 2 15.06 49.96 -8.31
CA THR A 2 15.03 48.72 -9.10
C THR A 2 15.82 47.70 -8.29
N SER A 3 15.08 46.78 -7.69
CA SER A 3 15.57 45.64 -6.92
C SER A 3 16.14 44.60 -7.88
N ASP A 4 17.46 44.42 -7.89
CA ASP A 4 18.08 43.25 -8.49
C ASP A 4 17.81 42.05 -7.60
N THR A 5 16.75 41.31 -7.92
CA THR A 5 16.47 39.99 -7.37
C THR A 5 17.52 39.02 -7.89
N VAL A 6 18.43 38.61 -7.01
CA VAL A 6 19.34 37.48 -7.25
C VAL A 6 18.49 36.21 -7.37
N VAL A 7 18.25 35.78 -8.60
CA VAL A 7 17.63 34.48 -8.91
C VAL A 7 18.73 33.43 -8.79
N ALA A 8 18.55 32.46 -7.89
CA ALA A 8 19.44 31.31 -7.81
C ALA A 8 19.43 30.56 -9.15
N PRO A 9 20.58 30.17 -9.73
CA PRO A 9 20.60 29.41 -10.96
C PRO A 9 20.00 28.03 -10.70
N SER A 10 18.78 27.81 -11.20
CA SER A 10 18.21 26.47 -11.31
C SER A 10 18.97 25.74 -12.42
N LEU A 11 19.85 24.82 -12.05
CA LEU A 11 20.37 23.80 -12.96
C LEU A 11 19.24 22.81 -13.25
N SER A 12 18.29 23.19 -14.11
CA SER A 12 17.56 22.18 -14.87
C SER A 12 18.52 21.69 -15.93
N THR A 13 18.85 20.39 -15.90
CA THR A 13 19.37 19.76 -17.11
C THR A 13 18.43 20.11 -18.24
N TYR A 14 18.97 20.60 -19.35
CA TYR A 14 18.20 20.84 -20.57
C TYR A 14 17.76 19.44 -21.04
N GLN A 15 16.60 19.01 -20.57
CA GLN A 15 16.04 17.70 -20.87
C GLN A 15 15.37 17.82 -22.23
N ASP A 16 16.11 17.44 -23.26
CA ASP A 16 15.57 17.28 -24.61
C ASP A 16 14.47 16.21 -24.59
N ASP A 17 13.39 16.40 -25.33
CA ASP A 17 12.27 15.43 -25.49
C ASP A 17 12.75 14.03 -25.94
N ALA A 18 14.01 13.93 -26.40
CA ALA A 18 14.67 12.68 -26.77
C ALA A 18 15.04 11.77 -25.57
N ILE A 19 15.07 12.27 -24.33
CA ILE A 19 15.43 11.47 -23.13
C ILE A 19 14.19 10.77 -22.53
N PHE A 20 12.98 11.27 -22.79
CA PHE A 20 11.74 10.55 -22.54
C PHE A 20 11.39 9.64 -23.72
N SER A 21 12.24 8.66 -24.01
CA SER A 21 11.66 7.38 -24.43
C SER A 21 11.01 6.79 -23.18
N TYR A 22 9.79 7.25 -22.86
CA TYR A 22 8.84 6.38 -22.16
C TYR A 22 9.01 5.01 -22.80
N ASP A 23 9.14 3.96 -21.99
CA ASP A 23 9.03 2.58 -22.47
C ASP A 23 7.74 2.50 -23.29
N LYS A 24 7.85 2.73 -24.60
CA LYS A 24 6.75 2.57 -25.53
C LYS A 24 6.48 1.09 -25.42
N VAL A 25 5.39 0.75 -24.75
CA VAL A 25 4.88 -0.61 -24.63
C VAL A 25 4.92 -1.23 -26.03
N LYS A 26 5.95 -2.04 -26.28
CA LYS A 26 6.17 -2.70 -27.59
C LYS A 26 5.23 -3.89 -27.77
N THR A 27 4.55 -4.29 -26.71
CA THR A 27 3.58 -5.39 -26.71
C THR A 27 2.28 -4.90 -27.34
N THR A 28 2.15 -5.16 -28.64
CA THR A 28 0.88 -4.98 -29.38
C THR A 28 -0.14 -6.07 -29.08
N HIS A 29 0.23 -7.10 -28.31
CA HIS A 29 -0.60 -8.26 -28.03
C HIS A 29 -0.55 -8.59 -26.54
N ASN A 30 -1.62 -8.27 -25.81
CA ASN A 30 -1.85 -8.83 -24.48
C ASN A 30 -2.65 -10.11 -24.66
N GLU A 31 -2.04 -11.25 -24.33
CA GLU A 31 -2.74 -12.53 -24.33
C GLU A 31 -3.74 -12.58 -23.18
N ARG A 32 -5.02 -12.85 -23.50
CA ARG A 32 -6.10 -13.02 -22.52
C ARG A 32 -6.04 -14.41 -21.89
N THR A 33 -5.02 -14.65 -21.09
CA THR A 33 -4.76 -15.95 -20.47
C THR A 33 -5.90 -16.39 -19.56
N HIS A 34 -6.59 -15.45 -18.91
CA HIS A 34 -7.71 -15.72 -17.99
C HIS A 34 -8.96 -16.28 -18.66
N LEU A 35 -9.14 -16.09 -19.97
CA LEU A 35 -10.33 -16.56 -20.69
C LEU A 35 -10.20 -17.97 -21.28
N ASN A 36 -9.00 -18.58 -21.25
CA ASN A 36 -8.71 -19.89 -21.85
C ASN A 36 -9.28 -20.02 -23.28
N LEU A 37 -8.97 -19.05 -24.13
CA LEU A 37 -9.48 -18.99 -25.51
C LEU A 37 -8.90 -20.13 -26.36
N THR A 38 -9.73 -20.79 -27.16
CA THR A 38 -9.27 -21.77 -28.14
C THR A 38 -8.72 -21.08 -29.39
N ASN A 39 -9.37 -20.00 -29.85
CA ASN A 39 -8.87 -19.11 -30.88
C ASN A 39 -8.78 -17.67 -30.36
N SER A 40 -7.57 -17.16 -30.17
CA SER A 40 -7.31 -15.81 -29.65
C SER A 40 -7.82 -14.66 -30.56
N SER A 41 -8.19 -14.97 -31.80
CA SER A 41 -8.58 -13.99 -32.81
C SER A 41 -10.08 -13.95 -33.12
N ASP A 42 -10.90 -14.86 -32.59
CA ASP A 42 -12.35 -14.90 -32.85
C ASP A 42 -13.10 -13.93 -31.92
N PRO A 43 -13.68 -12.83 -32.42
CA PRO A 43 -14.40 -11.86 -31.59
C PRO A 43 -15.65 -12.45 -30.92
N THR A 44 -16.27 -13.47 -31.52
CA THR A 44 -17.50 -14.06 -31.00
C THR A 44 -17.22 -14.97 -29.80
N GLU A 45 -16.14 -15.76 -29.87
CA GLU A 45 -15.65 -16.58 -28.77
C GLU A 45 -15.23 -15.70 -27.59
N ILE A 46 -14.41 -14.67 -27.84
CA ILE A 46 -13.97 -13.71 -26.82
C ILE A 46 -15.16 -13.11 -26.10
N LYS A 47 -16.15 -12.61 -26.85
CA LYS A 47 -17.35 -12.04 -26.28
C LYS A 47 -18.10 -13.05 -25.42
N SER A 48 -18.36 -14.26 -25.92
CA SER A 48 -19.06 -15.29 -25.15
C SER A 48 -18.32 -15.63 -23.84
N LYS A 49 -16.99 -15.74 -23.88
CA LYS A 49 -16.16 -16.03 -22.71
C LYS A 49 -16.13 -14.88 -21.71
N ILE A 50 -16.09 -13.62 -22.15
CA ILE A 50 -16.21 -12.45 -21.29
C ILE A 50 -17.57 -12.46 -20.55
N TRP A 51 -18.66 -12.75 -21.26
CA TRP A 51 -19.99 -12.82 -20.66
C TRP A 51 -20.10 -13.88 -19.56
N GLU A 52 -19.49 -15.04 -19.77
CA GLU A 52 -19.43 -16.14 -18.80
C GLU A 52 -18.51 -15.79 -17.62
N TYR A 53 -17.26 -15.39 -17.90
CA TYR A 53 -16.23 -15.12 -16.90
C TYR A 53 -16.66 -14.05 -15.91
N TYR A 54 -17.20 -12.92 -16.39
CA TYR A 54 -17.60 -11.79 -15.55
C TYR A 54 -19.06 -11.85 -15.09
N SER A 55 -19.80 -12.93 -15.40
CA SER A 55 -21.23 -13.06 -15.07
C SER A 55 -22.04 -11.81 -15.46
N LEU A 56 -21.80 -11.29 -16.67
CA LEU A 56 -22.31 -9.97 -17.10
C LEU A 56 -23.84 -9.86 -17.08
N ARG A 57 -24.57 -10.98 -17.21
CA ARG A 57 -26.05 -11.00 -17.12
C ARG A 57 -26.52 -10.49 -15.76
N GLU A 58 -25.93 -11.01 -14.69
CA GLU A 58 -26.28 -10.62 -13.32
C GLU A 58 -25.87 -9.16 -13.04
N LEU A 59 -24.75 -8.72 -13.63
CA LEU A 59 -24.33 -7.31 -13.54
C LEU A 59 -25.33 -6.39 -14.24
N VAL A 60 -25.81 -6.73 -15.43
CA VAL A 60 -26.82 -5.94 -16.16
C VAL A 60 -28.12 -5.88 -15.36
N GLU A 61 -28.59 -7.02 -14.82
CA GLU A 61 -29.78 -7.05 -13.96
C GLU A 61 -29.61 -6.13 -12.75
N TYR A 62 -28.46 -6.18 -12.07
CA TYR A 62 -28.14 -5.32 -10.94
C TYR A 62 -28.12 -3.83 -11.31
N LEU A 63 -27.49 -3.46 -12.43
CA LEU A 63 -27.39 -2.07 -12.90
C LEU A 63 -28.73 -1.53 -13.44
N SER A 64 -29.60 -2.41 -13.91
CA SER A 64 -30.94 -2.04 -14.42
C SER A 64 -31.95 -1.75 -13.30
N ALA A 65 -31.60 -2.03 -12.04
CA ALA A 65 -32.48 -1.86 -10.90
C ALA A 65 -32.99 -0.40 -10.77
N LYS A 66 -34.29 -0.25 -10.55
CA LYS A 66 -34.96 1.05 -10.38
C LYS A 66 -35.52 1.22 -8.98
N GLU A 67 -35.28 2.38 -8.38
CA GLU A 67 -35.89 2.82 -7.12
C GLU A 67 -36.78 4.03 -7.39
N TYR A 68 -38.04 3.96 -6.95
CA TYR A 68 -39.04 5.03 -7.14
C TYR A 68 -39.23 5.49 -8.60
N GLY A 69 -39.08 4.58 -9.56
CA GLY A 69 -39.24 4.87 -10.99
C GLY A 69 -37.98 5.40 -11.70
N HIS A 70 -36.89 5.64 -10.96
CA HIS A 70 -35.61 6.09 -11.49
C HIS A 70 -34.55 4.99 -11.39
N PHE A 71 -33.52 5.04 -12.23
CA PHE A 71 -32.37 4.15 -12.06
C PHE A 71 -31.71 4.37 -10.70
N LYS A 72 -31.44 3.27 -9.99
CA LYS A 72 -30.79 3.29 -8.68
C LYS A 72 -29.40 3.92 -8.75
N TYR A 73 -28.64 3.56 -9.79
CA TYR A 73 -27.31 4.09 -10.06
C TYR A 73 -27.31 4.77 -11.41
N LYS A 74 -26.94 6.05 -11.46
CA LYS A 74 -26.88 6.82 -12.71
C LYS A 74 -25.45 6.95 -13.20
N ARG A 75 -24.54 7.26 -12.28
CA ARG A 75 -23.12 7.41 -12.58
C ARG A 75 -22.37 6.19 -12.09
N ILE A 76 -21.85 5.40 -13.04
CA ILE A 76 -21.22 4.11 -12.77
C ILE A 76 -19.76 4.18 -13.23
N THR A 77 -18.84 3.80 -12.35
CA THR A 77 -17.41 3.73 -12.66
C THR A 77 -16.94 2.29 -12.62
N LEU A 78 -16.22 1.85 -13.64
CA LEU A 78 -15.65 0.51 -13.74
C LEU A 78 -14.15 0.57 -13.44
N GLN A 79 -13.71 -0.25 -12.49
CA GLN A 79 -12.31 -0.38 -12.09
C GLN A 79 -11.78 -1.75 -12.48
N PHE A 80 -10.67 -1.79 -13.21
CA PHE A 80 -10.02 -3.04 -13.64
C PHE A 80 -8.57 -3.08 -13.15
N PRO A 81 -8.08 -4.24 -12.70
CA PRO A 81 -6.65 -4.45 -12.51
C PRO A 81 -5.93 -4.53 -13.85
N ASP A 82 -4.62 -4.30 -13.85
CA ASP A 82 -3.76 -4.30 -15.04
C ASP A 82 -3.95 -5.54 -15.94
N ALA A 83 -4.15 -6.71 -15.34
CA ALA A 83 -4.35 -7.96 -16.08
C ALA A 83 -5.69 -8.02 -16.85
N LEU A 84 -6.74 -7.36 -16.34
CA LEU A 84 -8.10 -7.44 -16.89
C LEU A 84 -8.53 -6.18 -17.65
N VAL A 85 -7.72 -5.11 -17.62
CA VAL A 85 -8.01 -3.84 -18.32
C VAL A 85 -8.18 -4.03 -19.83
N CYS A 86 -7.60 -5.09 -20.41
CA CYS A 86 -7.74 -5.44 -21.82
C CYS A 86 -9.18 -5.79 -22.27
N ASP A 87 -10.08 -6.09 -21.32
CA ASP A 87 -11.48 -6.40 -21.60
C ASP A 87 -12.42 -5.19 -21.37
N SER A 88 -11.90 -4.11 -20.78
CA SER A 88 -12.69 -2.95 -20.34
C SER A 88 -13.56 -2.34 -21.45
N ALA A 89 -12.98 -2.12 -22.64
CA ALA A 89 -13.71 -1.55 -23.77
C ALA A 89 -14.86 -2.45 -24.26
N THR A 90 -14.63 -3.77 -24.31
CA THR A 90 -15.65 -4.73 -24.71
C THR A 90 -16.78 -4.77 -23.68
N ILE A 91 -16.45 -4.81 -22.39
CA ILE A 91 -17.43 -4.82 -21.30
C ILE A 91 -18.29 -3.56 -21.34
N VAL A 92 -17.69 -2.37 -21.48
CA VAL A 92 -18.45 -1.12 -21.58
C VAL A 92 -19.39 -1.13 -22.79
N HIS A 93 -18.92 -1.57 -23.95
CA HIS A 93 -19.75 -1.64 -25.14
C HIS A 93 -20.97 -2.57 -24.95
N GLU A 94 -20.75 -3.74 -24.33
CA GLU A 94 -21.82 -4.69 -24.02
C GLU A 94 -22.81 -4.13 -22.99
N LEU A 95 -22.33 -3.52 -21.91
CA LEU A 95 -23.18 -2.88 -20.90
C LEU A 95 -24.00 -1.72 -21.50
N GLN A 96 -23.38 -0.88 -22.33
CA GLN A 96 -24.07 0.21 -23.01
C GLN A 96 -25.19 -0.30 -23.92
N ARG A 97 -24.94 -1.39 -24.66
CA ARG A 97 -25.96 -2.00 -25.53
C ARG A 97 -27.15 -2.51 -24.73
N GLU A 98 -26.91 -3.27 -23.66
CA GLU A 98 -27.98 -3.92 -22.90
C GLU A 98 -28.76 -2.93 -22.02
N LEU A 99 -28.10 -1.92 -21.48
CA LEU A 99 -28.75 -0.85 -20.69
C LEU A 99 -29.36 0.25 -21.58
N GLY A 100 -29.15 0.20 -22.91
CA GLY A 100 -29.65 1.20 -23.84
C GLY A 100 -28.99 2.57 -23.70
N ILE A 101 -27.76 2.62 -23.19
CA ILE A 101 -26.98 3.85 -22.99
C ILE A 101 -26.42 4.30 -24.33
N LYS A 102 -26.76 5.51 -24.76
CA LYS A 102 -26.23 6.10 -25.98
C LYS A 102 -24.90 6.80 -25.71
N PRO A 103 -23.88 6.63 -26.58
CA PRO A 103 -22.69 7.48 -26.57
C PRO A 103 -23.11 8.94 -26.77
N LEU A 104 -22.53 9.85 -25.99
CA LEU A 104 -22.75 11.28 -26.19
C LEU A 104 -21.92 11.75 -27.40
N ASP A 105 -22.61 12.19 -28.44
CA ASP A 105 -22.04 13.06 -29.46
C ASP A 105 -22.31 14.51 -29.00
N ASP A 106 -21.25 15.21 -28.56
CA ASP A 106 -21.17 16.66 -28.30
C ASP A 106 -21.73 17.28 -26.99
N GLU A 107 -21.01 18.34 -26.59
CA GLU A 107 -21.04 19.21 -25.40
C GLU A 107 -22.37 19.92 -25.06
N SER A 108 -23.49 19.49 -25.65
CA SER A 108 -24.81 20.07 -25.37
C SER A 108 -25.44 19.42 -24.13
N GLY A 109 -25.06 19.93 -22.96
CA GLY A 109 -25.46 19.47 -21.63
C GLY A 109 -26.95 19.60 -21.29
N GLN A 110 -27.82 18.87 -21.98
CA GLN A 110 -29.12 18.49 -21.43
C GLN A 110 -29.01 17.06 -20.90
N GLU A 111 -28.73 16.96 -19.60
CA GLU A 111 -28.84 15.71 -18.87
C GLU A 111 -30.33 15.35 -18.79
N ASP A 112 -30.76 14.41 -19.64
CA ASP A 112 -32.04 13.74 -19.43
C ASP A 112 -31.93 13.06 -18.05
N GLY A 113 -32.76 13.49 -17.10
CA GLY A 113 -32.55 13.27 -15.66
C GLY A 113 -32.58 11.80 -15.21
N ASP A 114 -32.84 10.86 -16.11
CA ASP A 114 -32.89 9.41 -15.86
C ASP A 114 -31.93 8.62 -16.77
N SER A 115 -30.92 9.25 -17.40
CA SER A 115 -29.92 8.55 -18.20
C SER A 115 -28.76 8.01 -17.34
N GLN A 116 -28.36 6.75 -17.59
CA GLN A 116 -27.16 6.15 -16.98
C GLN A 116 -25.91 6.49 -17.79
N ARG A 117 -24.77 6.62 -17.12
CA ARG A 117 -23.44 6.87 -17.70
C ARG A 117 -22.40 5.96 -17.07
N ILE A 118 -21.46 5.49 -17.90
CA ILE A 118 -20.41 4.55 -17.51
C ILE A 118 -19.04 5.16 -17.83
N TRP A 119 -18.13 5.14 -16.87
CA TRP A 119 -16.73 5.53 -17.04
C TRP A 119 -15.79 4.38 -16.71
N ILE A 120 -14.67 4.28 -17.42
CA ILE A 120 -13.56 3.38 -17.06
C ILE A 120 -12.58 4.20 -16.23
N LEU A 121 -12.25 3.74 -15.03
CA LEU A 121 -11.18 4.33 -14.23
C LEU A 121 -9.83 3.89 -14.82
N ALA A 122 -9.08 4.86 -15.34
CA ALA A 122 -7.80 4.61 -16.00
C ALA A 122 -6.63 4.45 -15.02
N ASP A 123 -6.79 4.89 -13.78
CA ASP A 123 -5.76 4.82 -12.74
C ASP A 123 -6.24 3.89 -11.61
N THR A 124 -5.53 2.79 -11.40
CA THR A 124 -5.60 2.03 -10.14
C THR A 124 -4.42 2.45 -9.30
N SER A 125 -4.54 3.61 -8.68
CA SER A 125 -3.43 4.41 -8.17
C SER A 125 -2.66 3.76 -7.00
N TYR A 126 -3.24 2.72 -6.36
CA TYR A 126 -2.84 2.29 -5.02
C TYR A 126 -2.59 0.77 -4.91
N SER A 127 -3.62 -0.05 -5.09
CA SER A 127 -3.55 -1.50 -5.01
C SER A 127 -4.65 -2.12 -5.86
N ALA A 128 -4.32 -3.15 -6.64
CA ALA A 128 -5.26 -3.78 -7.58
C ALA A 128 -6.52 -4.33 -6.88
N CYS A 129 -6.42 -4.73 -5.61
CA CYS A 129 -7.51 -5.34 -4.85
C CYS A 129 -8.44 -4.38 -4.08
N CYS A 130 -8.17 -3.07 -4.05
CA CYS A 130 -8.98 -2.09 -3.30
C CYS A 130 -9.80 -1.22 -4.24
N VAL A 131 -10.97 -0.78 -3.76
CA VAL A 131 -11.82 0.20 -4.45
C VAL A 131 -11.16 1.59 -4.41
N ASP A 132 -11.02 2.21 -5.58
CA ASP A 132 -10.53 3.59 -5.70
C ASP A 132 -11.67 4.60 -5.57
N GLU A 133 -11.94 5.05 -4.36
CA GLU A 133 -12.99 6.05 -4.11
C GLU A 133 -12.60 7.45 -4.63
N VAL A 134 -11.31 7.77 -4.64
CA VAL A 134 -10.83 9.11 -5.03
C VAL A 134 -11.05 9.32 -6.53
N ALA A 135 -10.67 8.34 -7.34
CA ALA A 135 -10.89 8.39 -8.78
C ALA A 135 -12.37 8.41 -9.14
N ALA A 136 -13.20 7.65 -8.42
CA ALA A 136 -14.65 7.64 -8.60
C ALA A 136 -15.34 8.95 -8.16
N GLU A 137 -14.84 9.61 -7.11
CA GLU A 137 -15.34 10.90 -6.62
C GLU A 137 -15.15 12.02 -7.64
N HIS A 138 -14.12 11.97 -8.50
CA HIS A 138 -13.90 12.98 -9.55
C HIS A 138 -15.04 13.09 -10.57
N VAL A 139 -15.79 12.00 -10.78
CA VAL A 139 -16.99 11.99 -11.65
C VAL A 139 -18.29 11.92 -10.85
N HIS A 140 -18.21 12.08 -9.52
CA HIS A 140 -19.33 11.93 -8.59
C HIS A 140 -20.09 10.61 -8.80
N SER A 141 -19.35 9.51 -8.93
CA SER A 141 -19.92 8.18 -9.14
C SER A 141 -20.88 7.78 -8.02
N ASP A 142 -22.01 7.17 -8.38
CA ASP A 142 -22.96 6.60 -7.43
C ASP A 142 -22.57 5.14 -7.07
N LEU A 143 -21.84 4.45 -7.96
CA LEU A 143 -21.43 3.06 -7.82
C LEU A 143 -20.07 2.80 -8.48
N VAL A 144 -19.17 2.11 -7.76
CA VAL A 144 -17.94 1.56 -8.33
C VAL A 144 -18.10 0.05 -8.58
N VAL A 145 -17.94 -0.40 -9.82
CA VAL A 145 -17.85 -1.82 -10.16
C VAL A 145 -16.38 -2.21 -10.23
N HIS A 146 -15.94 -3.03 -9.29
CA HIS A 146 -14.56 -3.49 -9.17
C HIS A 146 -14.42 -4.90 -9.73
N PHE A 147 -13.56 -5.08 -10.74
CA PHE A 147 -13.34 -6.35 -11.42
C PHE A 147 -12.10 -7.07 -10.88
N GLY A 148 -12.14 -8.39 -10.84
CA GLY A 148 -11.00 -9.24 -10.46
C GLY A 148 -10.88 -9.48 -8.95
N ASP A 149 -9.68 -9.88 -8.52
CA ASP A 149 -9.41 -10.19 -7.12
C ASP A 149 -9.54 -8.95 -6.23
N ALA A 150 -10.15 -9.13 -5.05
CA ALA A 150 -10.54 -8.03 -4.18
C ALA A 150 -10.27 -8.36 -2.71
N CYS A 151 -9.84 -7.35 -1.95
CA CYS A 151 -9.64 -7.49 -0.51
C CYS A 151 -10.97 -7.57 0.26
N LEU A 152 -12.07 -7.11 -0.33
CA LEU A 152 -13.42 -7.08 0.27
C LEU A 152 -13.50 -6.36 1.63
N ASN A 153 -12.55 -5.46 1.89
CA ASN A 153 -12.60 -4.56 3.03
C ASN A 153 -13.79 -3.59 2.89
N GLU A 154 -14.33 -3.16 4.02
CA GLU A 154 -15.47 -2.24 4.04
C GLU A 154 -15.07 -0.87 3.48
N VAL A 155 -15.85 -0.42 2.48
CA VAL A 155 -15.73 0.88 1.82
C VAL A 155 -16.45 1.94 2.66
N ASP A 156 -15.86 3.14 2.80
CA ASP A 156 -16.38 4.18 3.69
C ASP A 156 -17.58 4.92 3.08
N LYS A 157 -17.43 5.54 1.91
CA LYS A 157 -18.43 6.48 1.39
C LYS A 157 -19.25 5.91 0.23
N LEU A 158 -18.60 5.24 -0.71
CA LEU A 158 -19.22 4.80 -1.95
C LEU A 158 -19.82 3.40 -1.85
N GLN A 159 -20.85 3.13 -2.66
CA GLN A 159 -21.33 1.76 -2.88
C GLN A 159 -20.41 1.07 -3.88
N ALA A 160 -20.14 -0.22 -3.63
CA ALA A 160 -19.27 -1.02 -4.48
C ALA A 160 -19.98 -2.30 -4.95
N ALA A 161 -19.79 -2.67 -6.21
CA ALA A 161 -20.15 -3.99 -6.73
C ALA A 161 -18.87 -4.71 -7.14
N PHE A 162 -18.68 -5.94 -6.67
CA PHE A 162 -17.50 -6.74 -6.98
C PHE A 162 -17.84 -7.82 -8.00
N VAL A 163 -17.07 -7.86 -9.08
CA VAL A 163 -17.17 -8.85 -10.17
C VAL A 163 -15.84 -9.60 -10.24
N LEU A 164 -15.73 -10.69 -9.50
CA LEU A 164 -14.43 -11.33 -9.23
C LEU A 164 -13.85 -12.08 -10.45
N GLY A 165 -14.72 -12.51 -11.36
CA GLY A 165 -14.35 -13.43 -12.44
C GLY A 165 -14.48 -14.89 -12.01
N LYS A 166 -14.62 -15.80 -12.99
CA LYS A 166 -14.70 -17.26 -12.78
C LYS A 166 -13.61 -17.97 -13.60
N PRO A 167 -12.35 -18.00 -13.11
CA PRO A 167 -11.26 -18.69 -13.79
C PRO A 167 -11.55 -20.20 -13.88
N GLN A 168 -11.42 -20.79 -15.06
CA GLN A 168 -11.65 -22.22 -15.24
C GLN A 168 -10.46 -23.03 -14.71
N VAL A 169 -10.72 -23.95 -13.79
CA VAL A 169 -9.71 -24.81 -13.16
C VAL A 169 -10.21 -26.25 -13.11
N ASP A 170 -9.28 -27.21 -13.21
CA ASP A 170 -9.56 -28.64 -13.14
C ASP A 170 -9.67 -29.11 -11.67
N ILE A 171 -10.91 -29.29 -11.22
CA ILE A 171 -11.26 -29.67 -9.84
C ILE A 171 -10.69 -31.05 -9.49
N LEU A 172 -10.69 -31.99 -10.42
CA LEU A 172 -10.22 -33.36 -10.16
C LEU A 172 -8.74 -33.39 -9.81
N LYS A 173 -7.93 -32.55 -10.46
CA LYS A 173 -6.50 -32.43 -10.15
C LYS A 173 -6.28 -31.83 -8.77
N ILE A 174 -7.03 -30.80 -8.40
CA ILE A 174 -6.96 -30.21 -7.06
C ILE A 174 -7.28 -31.27 -6.01
N VAL A 175 -8.38 -32.01 -6.19
CA VAL A 175 -8.80 -33.07 -5.28
C VAL A 175 -7.76 -34.19 -5.18
N SER A 176 -7.15 -34.59 -6.30
CA SER A 176 -6.08 -35.60 -6.26
C SER A 176 -4.85 -35.14 -5.47
N GLN A 177 -4.40 -33.89 -5.70
CA GLN A 177 -3.24 -33.33 -5.02
C GLN A 177 -3.52 -33.11 -3.52
N PHE A 178 -4.76 -32.74 -3.18
CA PHE A 178 -5.21 -32.63 -1.79
C PHE A 178 -5.11 -33.98 -1.06
N LYS A 179 -5.67 -35.05 -1.66
CA LYS A 179 -5.62 -36.41 -1.09
C LYS A 179 -4.21 -36.99 -1.00
N GLU A 180 -3.30 -36.55 -1.88
CA GLU A 180 -1.87 -36.91 -1.79
C GLU A 180 -1.14 -36.17 -0.66
N THR A 181 -1.62 -34.97 -0.30
CA THR A 181 -0.95 -34.10 0.69
C THR A 181 -1.41 -34.38 2.12
N TYR A 182 -2.71 -34.63 2.33
CA TYR A 182 -3.30 -34.74 3.66
C TYR A 182 -3.89 -36.11 3.95
N SER A 183 -3.86 -36.47 5.23
CA SER A 183 -4.60 -37.60 5.79
C SER A 183 -5.97 -37.17 6.30
N GLU A 184 -6.91 -38.11 6.41
CA GLU A 184 -8.30 -37.88 6.83
C GLU A 184 -8.43 -37.38 8.29
N ASP A 185 -7.42 -37.63 9.13
CA ASP A 185 -7.42 -37.25 10.55
C ASP A 185 -7.05 -35.77 10.79
N GLN A 186 -6.58 -35.05 9.76
CA GLN A 186 -6.13 -33.67 9.90
C GLN A 186 -7.29 -32.68 9.78
N LYS A 187 -7.26 -31.66 10.64
CA LYS A 187 -8.17 -30.52 10.60
C LYS A 187 -7.69 -29.51 9.55
N ILE A 188 -8.48 -29.27 8.52
CA ILE A 188 -8.03 -28.49 7.36
C ILE A 188 -8.95 -27.29 7.12
N VAL A 189 -8.36 -26.14 6.81
CA VAL A 189 -9.08 -24.99 6.26
C VAL A 189 -8.81 -24.91 4.76
N LEU A 190 -9.88 -24.87 3.98
CA LEU A 190 -9.82 -24.69 2.54
C LEU A 190 -10.05 -23.20 2.21
N MET A 191 -9.05 -22.55 1.62
CA MET A 191 -9.08 -21.13 1.26
C MET A 191 -8.65 -20.92 -0.19
N SER A 192 -9.07 -19.81 -0.79
CA SER A 192 -8.57 -19.38 -2.09
C SER A 192 -8.60 -17.85 -2.22
N ASP A 193 -7.96 -17.33 -3.27
CA ASP A 193 -8.20 -15.96 -3.71
C ASP A 193 -9.67 -15.76 -4.14
N ALA A 194 -10.14 -14.50 -4.12
CA ALA A 194 -11.57 -14.24 -4.26
C ALA A 194 -12.17 -14.83 -5.57
N PRO A 195 -11.50 -14.75 -6.75
CA PRO A 195 -12.03 -15.31 -7.99
C PRO A 195 -12.21 -16.83 -8.00
N HIS A 196 -11.51 -17.58 -7.13
CA HIS A 196 -11.57 -19.04 -7.09
C HIS A 196 -12.51 -19.59 -6.02
N THR A 197 -13.09 -18.71 -5.19
CA THR A 197 -13.91 -19.12 -4.04
C THR A 197 -15.18 -19.88 -4.45
N TYR A 198 -15.67 -19.69 -5.67
CA TYR A 198 -16.83 -20.41 -6.19
C TYR A 198 -16.61 -21.93 -6.29
N LEU A 199 -15.35 -22.39 -6.37
CA LEU A 199 -14.99 -23.80 -6.51
C LEU A 199 -14.95 -24.55 -5.17
N LEU A 200 -14.81 -23.85 -4.03
CA LEU A 200 -14.51 -24.50 -2.74
C LEU A 200 -15.61 -25.47 -2.29
N TYR A 201 -16.88 -25.12 -2.54
CA TYR A 201 -18.00 -25.99 -2.18
C TYR A 201 -18.10 -27.24 -3.07
N GLU A 202 -17.71 -27.14 -4.34
CA GLU A 202 -17.67 -28.28 -5.25
C GLU A 202 -16.53 -29.22 -4.86
N ILE A 203 -15.36 -28.66 -4.53
CA ILE A 203 -14.22 -29.42 -3.99
C ILE A 203 -14.59 -30.11 -2.67
N LEU A 204 -15.32 -29.43 -1.77
CA LEU A 204 -15.76 -30.02 -0.51
C LEU A 204 -16.68 -31.24 -0.72
N GLN A 205 -17.53 -31.23 -1.75
CA GLN A 205 -18.41 -32.37 -2.06
C GLN A 205 -17.61 -33.62 -2.46
N GLU A 206 -16.50 -33.44 -3.18
CA GLU A 206 -15.59 -34.52 -3.60
C GLU A 206 -14.64 -34.99 -2.47
N LEU A 207 -14.50 -34.19 -1.40
CA LEU A 207 -13.64 -34.43 -0.24
C LEU A 207 -14.43 -34.79 1.03
N GLY A 208 -15.69 -35.24 0.91
CA GLY A 208 -16.63 -35.38 2.01
C GLY A 208 -16.20 -36.25 3.22
N ASP A 209 -15.10 -36.98 3.11
CA ASP A 209 -14.52 -37.81 4.18
C ASP A 209 -13.62 -37.01 5.15
N TYR A 210 -13.20 -35.79 4.81
CA TYR A 210 -12.25 -34.97 5.59
C TYR A 210 -12.95 -33.94 6.49
N GLU A 211 -12.37 -33.62 7.66
CA GLU A 211 -12.83 -32.49 8.48
C GLU A 211 -12.33 -31.15 7.92
N ILE A 212 -13.08 -30.59 6.95
CA ILE A 212 -12.73 -29.34 6.27
C ILE A 212 -13.64 -28.18 6.69
N VAL A 213 -13.03 -27.03 6.97
CA VAL A 213 -13.71 -25.74 7.13
C VAL A 213 -13.44 -24.86 5.91
N ILE A 214 -14.49 -24.28 5.32
CA ILE A 214 -14.37 -23.39 4.16
C ILE A 214 -14.17 -21.95 4.62
N ALA A 215 -13.21 -21.26 4.00
CA ALA A 215 -13.04 -19.82 4.07
C ALA A 215 -13.81 -19.14 2.91
N ASP A 216 -15.06 -18.76 3.16
CA ASP A 216 -15.95 -18.12 2.17
C ASP A 216 -15.73 -16.58 2.13
N LEU A 217 -16.39 -15.88 1.20
CA LEU A 217 -16.32 -14.43 1.07
C LEU A 217 -17.25 -13.72 2.06
N PRO A 218 -16.78 -12.65 2.73
CA PRO A 218 -17.61 -11.92 3.69
C PRO A 218 -18.75 -11.18 2.99
N LYS A 219 -19.94 -11.22 3.59
CA LYS A 219 -21.04 -10.31 3.25
C LYS A 219 -20.86 -8.96 3.93
N ASN A 220 -20.89 -7.89 3.15
CA ASN A 220 -20.80 -6.51 3.63
C ASN A 220 -22.06 -5.74 3.26
N GLN A 221 -22.40 -4.70 4.03
CA GLN A 221 -23.65 -3.95 3.83
C GLN A 221 -23.60 -3.00 2.62
N LYS A 222 -22.44 -2.36 2.39
CA LYS A 222 -22.24 -1.36 1.32
C LYS A 222 -21.69 -1.95 0.02
N SER A 223 -21.40 -3.25 -0.01
CA SER A 223 -20.88 -3.89 -1.21
C SER A 223 -21.67 -5.14 -1.60
N THR A 224 -21.91 -5.30 -2.89
CA THR A 224 -22.61 -6.46 -3.46
C THR A 224 -21.63 -7.31 -4.27
N LEU A 225 -21.68 -8.63 -4.09
CA LEU A 225 -20.96 -9.58 -4.93
C LEU A 225 -21.87 -9.98 -6.10
N ILE A 226 -21.35 -9.90 -7.33
CA ILE A 226 -22.06 -10.30 -8.55
C ILE A 226 -21.49 -11.63 -9.03
N GLY A 227 -22.34 -12.58 -9.45
CA GLY A 227 -21.90 -13.90 -9.90
C GLY A 227 -21.75 -14.93 -8.78
N TYR A 228 -21.84 -14.53 -7.51
CA TYR A 228 -21.62 -15.39 -6.35
C TYR A 228 -22.38 -14.92 -5.10
N THR A 229 -23.00 -15.86 -4.41
CA THR A 229 -23.68 -15.61 -3.12
C THR A 229 -22.99 -16.41 -2.02
N PRO A 230 -22.34 -15.75 -1.04
CA PRO A 230 -21.71 -16.44 0.08
C PRO A 230 -22.73 -17.20 0.92
N LYS A 231 -22.36 -18.37 1.41
CA LYS A 231 -23.23 -19.21 2.24
C LYS A 231 -22.99 -18.97 3.73
N THR A 232 -21.76 -18.66 4.11
CA THR A 232 -21.36 -18.44 5.52
C THR A 232 -21.33 -16.95 5.84
N SER A 233 -21.62 -16.56 7.09
CA SER A 233 -21.46 -15.16 7.52
C SER A 233 -21.23 -14.97 9.02
N ASP A 234 -20.93 -16.03 9.76
CA ASP A 234 -21.02 -16.00 11.23
C ASP A 234 -19.74 -15.43 11.87
N PHE A 235 -18.57 -15.94 11.48
CA PHE A 235 -17.28 -15.45 11.99
C PHE A 235 -16.42 -14.88 10.86
N LYS A 236 -15.86 -13.68 11.05
CA LYS A 236 -15.03 -13.00 10.04
C LYS A 236 -13.57 -12.91 10.48
N LYS A 237 -12.65 -13.42 9.67
CA LYS A 237 -11.20 -13.25 9.85
C LYS A 237 -10.47 -13.36 8.51
N PHE A 238 -9.33 -12.69 8.36
CA PHE A 238 -8.55 -12.71 7.12
C PHE A 238 -9.36 -12.27 5.88
N ASN A 239 -10.33 -11.37 6.01
CA ASN A 239 -11.27 -11.01 4.93
C ASN A 239 -12.00 -12.23 4.32
N ARG A 240 -12.27 -13.22 5.16
CA ARG A 240 -13.05 -14.42 4.86
C ARG A 240 -14.09 -14.64 5.95
N SER A 241 -15.16 -15.35 5.62
CA SER A 241 -16.21 -15.76 6.54
C SER A 241 -16.18 -17.27 6.77
N PHE A 242 -16.43 -17.66 8.01
CA PHE A 242 -16.43 -19.04 8.48
C PHE A 242 -17.76 -19.33 9.18
N ASP A 243 -18.21 -20.58 9.13
CA ASP A 243 -19.44 -21.05 9.78
C ASP A 243 -19.34 -21.13 11.31
N LYS A 244 -18.12 -21.24 11.83
CA LYS A 244 -17.84 -21.35 13.26
C LYS A 244 -16.56 -20.61 13.61
N GLU A 245 -16.49 -20.12 14.84
CA GLU A 245 -15.24 -19.62 15.41
C GLU A 245 -14.32 -20.81 15.67
N ILE A 246 -13.11 -20.74 15.13
CA ILE A 246 -12.09 -21.79 15.23
C ILE A 246 -10.75 -21.19 15.66
N ASP A 247 -9.96 -21.97 16.39
CA ASP A 247 -8.55 -21.64 16.61
C ASP A 247 -7.73 -22.12 15.41
N PHE A 248 -7.35 -21.17 14.55
CA PHE A 248 -6.58 -21.41 13.33
C PHE A 248 -5.22 -22.07 13.61
N SER A 249 -4.68 -21.94 14.82
CA SER A 249 -3.40 -22.53 15.22
C SER A 249 -3.43 -24.06 15.25
N GLU A 250 -4.61 -24.67 15.38
CA GLU A 250 -4.81 -26.13 15.33
C GLU A 250 -5.07 -26.67 13.91
N TYR A 251 -5.29 -25.78 12.94
CA TYR A 251 -5.68 -26.15 11.59
C TYR A 251 -4.52 -25.97 10.60
N GLU A 252 -4.47 -26.86 9.62
CA GLU A 252 -3.60 -26.71 8.45
C GLU A 252 -4.37 -26.00 7.33
N LEU A 253 -3.70 -25.13 6.57
CA LEU A 253 -4.31 -24.37 5.49
C LEU A 253 -3.94 -24.97 4.14
N PHE A 254 -4.96 -25.33 3.34
CA PHE A 254 -4.79 -25.58 1.92
C PHE A 254 -5.35 -24.40 1.13
N HIS A 255 -4.44 -23.64 0.52
CA HIS A 255 -4.77 -22.46 -0.26
C HIS A 255 -4.73 -22.77 -1.77
N ILE A 256 -5.85 -22.56 -2.46
CA ILE A 256 -5.93 -22.64 -3.93
C ILE A 256 -5.52 -21.29 -4.50
N THR A 257 -4.50 -21.28 -5.36
CA THR A 257 -3.60 -20.19 -5.76
C THR A 257 -2.45 -19.95 -4.80
N VAL A 258 -1.43 -19.24 -5.28
CA VAL A 258 -0.30 -18.75 -4.50
C VAL A 258 -0.54 -17.26 -4.21
N PRO A 259 -0.92 -16.89 -2.98
CA PRO A 259 -1.13 -15.49 -2.62
C PRO A 259 0.14 -14.66 -2.71
N GLU A 260 -0.05 -13.35 -2.73
CA GLU A 260 1.06 -12.41 -2.59
C GLU A 260 1.77 -12.53 -1.24
N SER A 261 3.03 -12.08 -1.23
CA SER A 261 3.93 -12.24 -0.08
C SER A 261 3.40 -11.75 1.27
N PRO A 262 2.72 -10.58 1.39
CA PRO A 262 2.13 -10.14 2.65
C PRO A 262 1.07 -11.09 3.16
N ARG A 263 0.19 -11.54 2.29
CA ARG A 263 -0.88 -12.47 2.62
C ARG A 263 -0.32 -13.82 3.07
N LEU A 264 0.69 -14.34 2.36
CA LEU A 264 1.40 -15.56 2.76
C LEU A 264 2.02 -15.47 4.15
N LEU A 265 2.64 -14.33 4.49
CA LEU A 265 3.23 -14.14 5.82
C LEU A 265 2.15 -14.10 6.92
N GLN A 266 1.02 -13.45 6.67
CA GLN A 266 -0.11 -13.42 7.60
C GLN A 266 -0.67 -14.83 7.86
N LEU A 267 -0.84 -15.62 6.79
CA LEU A 267 -1.38 -16.97 6.89
C LEU A 267 -0.41 -17.91 7.60
N THR A 268 0.88 -17.87 7.28
CA THR A 268 1.88 -18.75 7.92
C THR A 268 2.10 -18.47 9.40
N THR A 269 1.80 -17.25 9.88
CA THR A 269 1.85 -16.92 11.32
C THR A 269 0.59 -17.29 12.08
N SER A 270 -0.50 -17.63 11.38
CA SER A 270 -1.81 -17.90 11.99
C SER A 270 -2.24 -19.37 11.96
N PHE A 271 -1.70 -20.15 11.02
CA PHE A 271 -2.03 -21.57 10.82
C PHE A 271 -0.88 -22.48 11.24
N ALA A 272 -1.17 -23.75 11.54
CA ALA A 272 -0.15 -24.74 11.92
C ALA A 272 0.83 -25.02 10.76
N ALA A 273 0.28 -25.18 9.56
CA ALA A 273 1.01 -25.33 8.31
C ALA A 273 0.23 -24.67 7.18
N VAL A 274 0.94 -24.22 6.15
CA VAL A 274 0.33 -23.61 4.95
C VAL A 274 0.85 -24.35 3.72
N THR A 275 -0.08 -24.82 2.92
CA THR A 275 0.17 -25.42 1.62
C THR A 275 -0.55 -24.62 0.56
N THR A 276 0.15 -24.23 -0.50
CA THR A 276 -0.43 -23.51 -1.63
C THR A 276 -0.45 -24.39 -2.86
N TYR A 277 -1.51 -24.32 -3.65
CA TYR A 277 -1.64 -25.02 -4.92
C TYR A 277 -1.74 -23.99 -6.06
N ASP A 278 -0.83 -24.06 -7.03
CA ASP A 278 -0.91 -23.23 -8.24
C ASP A 278 -1.79 -23.92 -9.30
N PRO A 279 -2.97 -23.37 -9.65
CA PRO A 279 -3.85 -23.95 -10.65
C PRO A 279 -3.31 -23.89 -12.09
N LEU A 280 -2.38 -22.99 -12.38
CA LEU A 280 -1.77 -22.88 -13.71
C LEU A 280 -0.70 -23.94 -13.90
N LEU A 281 0.17 -24.11 -12.90
CA LEU A 281 1.27 -25.08 -12.92
C LEU A 281 0.85 -26.48 -12.45
N ASN A 282 -0.29 -26.61 -11.80
CA ASN A 282 -0.78 -27.82 -11.13
C ASN A 282 0.23 -28.36 -10.10
N THR A 283 0.90 -27.46 -9.37
CA THR A 283 1.94 -27.80 -8.41
C THR A 283 1.54 -27.40 -6.99
N VAL A 284 1.88 -28.26 -6.03
CA VAL A 284 1.75 -27.97 -4.60
C VAL A 284 3.08 -27.44 -4.08
N SER A 285 3.03 -26.40 -3.25
CA SER A 285 4.19 -25.79 -2.60
C SER A 285 3.94 -25.62 -1.10
N ASN A 286 4.95 -25.96 -0.30
CA ASN A 286 4.96 -25.81 1.16
C ASN A 286 5.99 -24.77 1.63
N GLY A 287 6.45 -23.89 0.72
CA GLY A 287 7.45 -22.86 1.00
C GLY A 287 8.75 -23.04 0.21
N PRO A 288 9.77 -22.18 0.44
CA PRO A 288 9.94 -21.30 1.60
C PRO A 288 9.07 -20.04 1.54
N PHE A 289 8.35 -19.77 2.64
CA PHE A 289 7.54 -18.56 2.79
C PHE A 289 8.36 -17.39 3.38
N PRO A 290 7.86 -16.14 3.29
CA PRO A 290 8.58 -14.96 3.77
C PRO A 290 9.02 -15.08 5.23
N ASN A 291 10.26 -14.67 5.52
CA ASN A 291 10.90 -14.95 6.81
C ASN A 291 10.51 -13.93 7.89
N LEU A 292 9.79 -14.40 8.90
CA LEU A 292 9.41 -13.65 10.10
C LEU A 292 10.61 -13.06 10.86
N MET A 293 11.77 -13.73 10.82
CA MET A 293 13.01 -13.24 11.44
C MET A 293 13.48 -11.91 10.84
N ARG A 294 13.28 -11.71 9.52
CA ARG A 294 13.60 -10.44 8.88
C ARG A 294 12.67 -9.33 9.35
N ARG A 295 11.41 -9.65 9.61
CA ARG A 295 10.44 -8.69 10.18
C ARG A 295 10.84 -8.31 11.60
N TYR A 296 11.27 -9.27 12.42
CA TYR A 296 11.76 -9.01 13.76
C TYR A 296 12.96 -8.03 13.76
N LYS A 297 13.91 -8.20 12.82
CA LYS A 297 14.98 -7.22 12.61
C LYS A 297 14.43 -5.80 12.35
N PHE A 298 13.39 -5.67 11.52
CA PHE A 298 12.80 -4.37 11.21
C PHE A 298 12.06 -3.74 12.41
N VAL A 299 11.49 -4.54 13.31
CA VAL A 299 10.92 -4.04 14.58
C VAL A 299 12.02 -3.41 15.45
N HIS A 300 13.18 -4.05 15.57
CA HIS A 300 14.32 -3.47 16.29
C HIS A 300 14.82 -2.17 15.62
N GLN A 301 14.87 -2.13 14.30
CA GLN A 301 15.19 -0.91 13.57
C GLN A 301 14.14 0.20 13.79
N ALA A 302 12.86 -0.15 13.90
CA ALA A 302 11.78 0.78 14.22
C ALA A 302 11.96 1.40 15.61
N ARG A 303 12.38 0.60 16.59
CA ARG A 303 12.67 1.06 17.95
C ARG A 303 13.79 2.11 17.97
N MET A 304 14.82 1.93 17.14
CA MET A 304 15.98 2.83 17.08
C MET A 304 15.80 4.03 16.13
N ALA A 305 14.80 3.99 15.24
CA ALA A 305 14.55 5.06 14.27
C ALA A 305 14.18 6.39 14.95
N GLY A 306 14.82 7.49 14.58
CA GLY A 306 14.50 8.83 15.09
C GLY A 306 13.33 9.48 14.34
N THR A 307 13.24 9.22 13.03
CA THR A 307 12.21 9.77 12.14
C THR A 307 11.46 8.66 11.40
N VAL A 308 10.13 8.65 11.56
CA VAL A 308 9.21 7.68 10.94
C VAL A 308 8.44 8.33 9.79
N GLY A 309 8.49 7.74 8.60
CA GLY A 309 7.65 8.14 7.47
C GLY A 309 6.38 7.30 7.42
N ILE A 310 5.22 7.92 7.61
CA ILE A 310 3.90 7.28 7.51
C ILE A 310 3.46 7.32 6.05
N LEU A 311 3.48 6.17 5.37
CA LEU A 311 3.02 5.99 3.99
C LEU A 311 1.54 5.60 4.01
N VAL A 312 0.69 6.46 3.48
CA VAL A 312 -0.73 6.18 3.31
C VAL A 312 -0.97 5.79 1.86
N ASN A 313 -1.10 4.49 1.61
CA ASN A 313 -1.37 3.97 0.26
C ASN A 313 -2.83 4.16 -0.10
N THR A 314 -3.79 3.84 0.76
CA THR A 314 -5.21 4.02 0.45
C THR A 314 -5.92 4.77 1.57
N LEU A 315 -6.73 5.76 1.19
CA LEU A 315 -7.62 6.49 2.08
C LEU A 315 -9.02 5.86 2.14
N SER A 316 -9.31 4.87 1.28
CA SER A 316 -10.64 4.29 1.11
C SER A 316 -11.02 3.28 2.20
N LEU A 317 -10.05 2.80 2.97
CA LEU A 317 -10.28 1.81 4.03
C LEU A 317 -10.88 2.47 5.28
N ALA A 318 -11.94 1.88 5.82
CA ALA A 318 -12.49 2.25 7.11
C ALA A 318 -11.43 2.24 8.23
N ASN A 319 -11.60 3.09 9.25
CA ASN A 319 -10.71 3.23 10.41
C ASN A 319 -9.28 3.72 10.14
N THR A 320 -8.87 3.92 8.89
CA THR A 320 -7.53 4.43 8.53
C THR A 320 -7.18 5.74 9.25
N LYS A 321 -8.14 6.68 9.32
CA LYS A 321 -7.95 7.99 9.98
C LYS A 321 -7.68 7.84 11.48
N THR A 322 -8.42 6.96 12.15
CA THR A 322 -8.26 6.68 13.57
C THR A 322 -6.89 6.08 13.84
N LEU A 323 -6.51 5.07 13.05
CA LEU A 323 -5.19 4.44 13.14
C LEU A 323 -4.05 5.42 12.93
N ILE A 324 -4.13 6.30 11.92
CA ILE A 324 -3.14 7.35 11.69
C ILE A 324 -3.00 8.24 12.92
N ASN A 325 -4.10 8.65 13.55
CA ASN A 325 -4.06 9.51 14.74
C ASN A 325 -3.43 8.80 15.95
N THR A 326 -3.77 7.52 16.17
CA THR A 326 -3.16 6.70 17.22
C THR A 326 -1.66 6.54 17.03
N ILE A 327 -1.23 6.19 15.80
CA ILE A 327 0.20 6.03 15.47
C ILE A 327 0.95 7.35 15.67
N LYS A 328 0.40 8.48 15.21
CA LYS A 328 1.02 9.80 15.42
C LYS A 328 1.23 10.11 16.90
N HIS A 329 0.24 9.80 17.73
CA HIS A 329 0.32 10.02 19.17
C HIS A 329 1.45 9.18 19.78
N LYS A 330 1.44 7.85 19.52
CA LYS A 330 2.46 6.92 20.02
C LYS A 330 3.87 7.26 19.55
N ILE A 331 4.06 7.71 18.30
CA ILE A 331 5.36 8.17 17.80
C ILE A 331 5.84 9.40 18.57
N LYS A 332 4.96 10.38 18.83
CA LYS A 332 5.31 11.60 19.59
C LYS A 332 5.68 11.26 21.04
N GLU A 333 4.92 10.39 21.69
CA GLU A 333 5.14 9.91 23.06
C GLU A 333 6.50 9.21 23.21
N ALA A 334 6.87 8.40 22.21
CA ALA A 334 8.20 7.79 22.11
C ALA A 334 9.33 8.80 21.84
N GLY A 335 9.03 10.09 21.68
CA GLY A 335 10.00 11.14 21.43
C GLY A 335 10.54 11.16 19.99
N LYS A 336 9.82 10.59 19.02
CA LYS A 336 10.23 10.45 17.62
C LYS A 336 9.50 11.41 16.69
N LYS A 337 10.11 11.77 15.57
CA LYS A 337 9.47 12.60 14.54
C LYS A 337 8.69 11.75 13.55
N HIS A 338 7.63 12.32 12.98
CA HIS A 338 6.92 11.69 11.88
C HIS A 338 6.61 12.67 10.74
N TYR A 339 6.59 12.13 9.53
CA TYR A 339 6.07 12.78 8.34
C TYR A 339 5.00 11.89 7.71
N ILE A 340 3.94 12.49 7.16
CA ILE A 340 2.89 11.74 6.46
C ILE A 340 3.07 11.96 4.97
N PHE A 341 3.06 10.87 4.22
CA PHE A 341 3.13 10.87 2.78
C PHE A 341 1.88 10.17 2.26
N VAL A 342 1.04 10.94 1.58
CA VAL A 342 -0.06 10.39 0.80
C VAL A 342 0.48 10.19 -0.60
N VAL A 343 0.79 8.94 -0.93
CA VAL A 343 1.39 8.56 -2.20
C VAL A 343 0.58 7.41 -2.79
N GLY A 344 0.52 7.37 -4.12
CA GLY A 344 0.09 6.19 -4.87
C GLY A 344 0.95 4.96 -4.59
N LYS A 345 0.97 4.00 -5.50
CA LYS A 345 1.88 2.84 -5.47
C LYS A 345 3.32 3.30 -5.12
N PRO A 346 3.86 2.90 -3.95
CA PRO A 346 5.21 3.27 -3.55
C PRO A 346 6.21 2.64 -4.51
N ASN A 347 7.29 3.37 -4.78
CA ASN A 347 8.40 2.88 -5.59
C ASN A 347 9.70 3.33 -4.92
N VAL A 348 10.77 2.55 -5.10
CA VAL A 348 12.13 2.82 -4.62
C VAL A 348 12.53 4.27 -4.92
N ALA A 349 12.34 4.73 -6.16
CA ALA A 349 12.69 6.10 -6.57
C ALA A 349 11.89 7.18 -5.80
N LYS A 350 10.61 6.94 -5.50
CA LYS A 350 9.78 7.89 -4.74
C LYS A 350 10.26 8.00 -3.29
N LEU A 351 10.58 6.86 -2.66
CA LEU A 351 10.99 6.81 -1.26
C LEU A 351 12.45 7.24 -1.05
N ALA A 352 13.32 7.01 -2.02
CA ALA A 352 14.74 7.39 -1.97
C ALA A 352 14.97 8.91 -1.85
N ASN A 353 14.00 9.73 -2.31
CA ASN A 353 14.08 11.19 -2.19
C ASN A 353 14.00 11.71 -0.75
N PHE A 354 13.58 10.87 0.21
CA PHE A 354 13.37 11.26 1.60
C PHE A 354 14.42 10.63 2.52
N GLU A 355 15.66 11.08 2.38
CA GLU A 355 16.81 10.57 3.13
C GLU A 355 16.67 10.72 4.66
N SER A 356 15.97 11.77 5.11
CA SER A 356 15.74 12.06 6.52
C SER A 356 14.77 11.10 7.22
N VAL A 357 14.14 10.19 6.48
CA VAL A 357 13.29 9.14 7.04
C VAL A 357 14.14 7.91 7.32
N ASP A 358 14.12 7.45 8.58
CA ASP A 358 14.89 6.28 9.00
C ASP A 358 14.14 4.99 8.72
N ILE A 359 12.81 5.02 8.85
CA ILE A 359 11.92 3.87 8.63
C ILE A 359 10.57 4.30 8.08
N TRP A 360 9.99 3.47 7.23
CA TRP A 360 8.67 3.67 6.65
C TRP A 360 7.62 2.79 7.34
N CYS A 361 6.50 3.38 7.73
CA CYS A 361 5.32 2.65 8.19
C CYS A 361 4.25 2.69 7.09
N VAL A 362 3.93 1.54 6.49
CA VAL A 362 2.97 1.44 5.39
C VAL A 362 1.57 1.14 5.90
N LEU A 363 0.62 2.00 5.54
CA LEU A 363 -0.81 1.80 5.75
C LEU A 363 -1.43 1.39 4.41
N GLY A 364 -1.62 0.09 4.23
CA GLY A 364 -2.34 -0.48 3.10
C GLY A 364 -3.20 -1.65 3.55
N CYS A 365 -4.02 -2.17 2.64
CA CYS A 365 -4.79 -3.38 2.92
C CYS A 365 -3.87 -4.58 3.18
N ASP A 366 -4.34 -5.49 4.00
CA ASP A 366 -3.70 -6.75 4.39
C ASP A 366 -3.54 -7.76 3.23
N HIS A 367 -4.25 -7.56 2.12
CA HIS A 367 -4.19 -8.44 0.95
C HIS A 367 -2.98 -8.14 0.05
N GLN A 368 -2.93 -6.96 -0.57
CA GLN A 368 -1.85 -6.55 -1.49
C GLN A 368 -1.29 -5.14 -1.22
N GLY A 369 -1.81 -4.45 -0.20
CA GLY A 369 -1.47 -3.05 0.07
C GLY A 369 -0.20 -2.87 0.90
N ILE A 370 0.30 -3.95 1.51
CA ILE A 370 1.53 -3.97 2.30
C ILE A 370 2.70 -4.35 1.40
N ILE A 371 3.81 -3.62 1.54
CA ILE A 371 5.04 -3.91 0.80
C ILE A 371 5.98 -4.72 1.68
N ILE A 372 6.25 -5.96 1.25
CA ILE A 372 7.31 -6.78 1.83
C ILE A 372 8.47 -6.81 0.85
N ASP A 373 9.54 -6.09 1.20
CA ASP A 373 10.77 -6.09 0.43
C ASP A 373 11.54 -7.41 0.60
N GLN A 374 11.35 -8.33 -0.34
CA GLN A 374 12.06 -9.61 -0.36
C GLN A 374 13.48 -9.47 -0.92
N ILE A 375 13.68 -8.61 -1.92
CA ILE A 375 14.92 -8.51 -2.70
C ILE A 375 15.89 -7.48 -2.08
N ASN A 376 15.45 -6.73 -1.07
CA ASN A 376 16.20 -5.65 -0.42
C ASN A 376 16.46 -4.47 -1.36
N GLU A 377 15.48 -4.11 -2.18
CA GLU A 377 15.55 -2.98 -3.12
C GLU A 377 15.33 -1.63 -2.44
N TYR A 378 14.60 -1.61 -1.32
CA TYR A 378 14.32 -0.39 -0.59
C TYR A 378 15.47 -0.04 0.36
N TYR A 379 16.00 1.18 0.24
CA TYR A 379 17.10 1.68 1.07
C TYR A 379 16.77 1.77 2.56
N LYS A 380 15.48 1.98 2.89
CA LYS A 380 14.97 2.13 4.25
C LYS A 380 13.92 1.05 4.51
N PRO A 381 13.90 0.44 5.71
CA PRO A 381 12.96 -0.63 6.04
C PRO A 381 11.50 -0.15 5.98
N ILE A 382 10.61 -1.06 5.59
CA ILE A 382 9.16 -0.83 5.54
C ILE A 382 8.47 -1.78 6.52
N VAL A 383 7.80 -1.20 7.51
CA VAL A 383 7.07 -1.89 8.59
C VAL A 383 5.56 -1.63 8.53
N THR A 384 4.79 -2.53 9.12
CA THR A 384 3.34 -2.35 9.31
C THR A 384 3.06 -1.53 10.58
N PRO A 385 1.83 -1.04 10.76
CA PRO A 385 1.41 -0.39 12.01
C PRO A 385 1.66 -1.24 13.25
N TYR A 386 1.34 -2.54 13.19
CA TYR A 386 1.57 -3.48 14.28
C TYR A 386 3.05 -3.56 14.67
N GLU A 387 3.93 -3.74 13.70
CA GLU A 387 5.37 -3.83 13.94
C GLU A 387 5.97 -2.52 14.47
N LEU A 388 5.47 -1.38 13.98
CA LEU A 388 5.88 -0.08 14.49
C LEU A 388 5.46 0.06 15.95
N LEU A 389 4.20 -0.23 16.29
CA LEU A 389 3.69 -0.10 17.66
C LEU A 389 4.41 -1.06 18.62
N LEU A 390 4.67 -2.30 18.19
CA LEU A 390 5.51 -3.24 18.93
C LEU A 390 6.94 -2.73 19.12
N GLY A 391 7.50 -2.02 18.15
CA GLY A 391 8.81 -1.38 18.27
C GLY A 391 8.81 -0.16 19.19
N LEU A 392 7.65 0.50 19.38
CA LEU A 392 7.49 1.67 20.24
C LEU A 392 7.14 1.32 21.69
N SER A 393 6.72 0.08 21.98
CA SER A 393 6.40 -0.35 23.33
C SER A 393 7.65 -0.40 24.24
N ASP A 394 7.44 -0.17 25.54
CA ASP A 394 8.51 -0.19 26.53
C ASP A 394 9.08 -1.63 26.69
N GLU A 395 8.21 -2.64 26.65
CA GLU A 395 8.59 -4.04 26.65
C GLU A 395 8.40 -4.66 25.26
N LEU A 396 9.49 -5.18 24.70
CA LEU A 396 9.48 -5.91 23.43
C LEU A 396 9.21 -7.39 23.71
N SER A 397 7.93 -7.78 23.82
CA SER A 397 7.54 -9.19 23.89
C SER A 397 7.21 -9.70 22.50
N TRP A 398 8.08 -10.55 21.95
CA TRP A 398 7.82 -11.15 20.64
C TRP A 398 6.76 -12.24 20.77
N THR A 399 5.55 -11.97 20.27
CA THR A 399 4.40 -12.89 20.35
C THR A 399 4.38 -13.94 19.23
N GLY A 400 5.26 -13.82 18.23
CA GLY A 400 5.25 -14.69 17.04
C GLY A 400 4.12 -14.39 16.05
N LYS A 401 3.22 -13.45 16.38
CA LYS A 401 2.08 -13.08 15.54
C LYS A 401 2.44 -11.92 14.62
N TRP A 402 1.90 -11.93 13.41
CA TRP A 402 2.01 -10.83 12.46
C TRP A 402 0.62 -10.33 12.08
N ILE A 403 0.20 -9.24 12.73
CA ILE A 403 -1.15 -8.68 12.58
C ILE A 403 -1.14 -7.53 11.59
N THR A 404 -2.07 -7.56 10.64
CA THR A 404 -2.22 -6.55 9.58
C THR A 404 -3.57 -5.85 9.59
N ASP A 405 -4.58 -6.43 10.23
CA ASP A 405 -5.90 -5.83 10.33
C ASP A 405 -5.89 -4.61 11.26
N TYR A 406 -6.37 -3.49 10.76
CA TYR A 406 -6.42 -2.24 11.50
C TYR A 406 -7.29 -2.33 12.75
N ARG A 407 -8.38 -3.11 12.73
CA ARG A 407 -9.26 -3.25 13.90
C ARG A 407 -8.54 -3.96 15.02
N SER A 408 -7.93 -5.11 14.75
CA SER A 408 -7.14 -5.85 15.74
C SER A 408 -5.97 -5.04 16.29
N VAL A 409 -5.27 -4.28 15.43
CA VAL A 409 -4.17 -3.41 15.89
C VAL A 409 -4.68 -2.31 16.83
N LEU A 410 -5.84 -1.71 16.53
CA LEU A 410 -6.46 -0.72 17.40
C LEU A 410 -7.00 -1.31 18.70
N GLU A 411 -7.50 -2.54 18.70
CA GLU A 411 -7.98 -3.21 19.91
C GLU A 411 -6.82 -3.54 20.86
N GLU A 412 -5.70 -4.02 20.31
CA GLU A 412 -4.52 -4.42 21.09
C GLU A 412 -3.75 -3.20 21.64
N TYR A 413 -3.58 -2.14 20.83
CA TYR A 413 -2.73 -0.99 21.20
C TYR A 413 -3.49 0.34 21.37
N GLY A 414 -4.78 0.39 21.08
CA GLY A 414 -5.58 1.62 21.20
C GLY A 414 -6.08 1.91 22.62
N ASN A 415 -6.09 0.91 23.50
CA ASN A 415 -6.57 1.02 24.89
C ASN A 415 -5.46 1.06 25.94
N GLU A 416 -4.18 1.08 25.55
CA GLU A 416 -3.10 1.37 26.50
C GLU A 416 -3.35 2.79 27.04
N VAL A 417 -3.88 2.84 28.26
CA VAL A 417 -4.27 4.06 28.95
C VAL A 417 -3.11 5.03 28.91
N ILE A 418 -3.43 6.20 28.36
CA ILE A 418 -2.65 7.43 28.45
C ILE A 418 -2.49 7.74 29.94
N GLN A 419 -1.45 7.20 30.56
CA GLN A 419 -0.84 7.91 31.67
C GLN A 419 -0.03 9.00 31.01
N GLU A 420 -0.60 10.22 30.97
CA GLU A 420 0.23 11.41 30.91
C GLU A 420 1.30 11.18 31.98
N ARG A 421 2.54 10.89 31.55
CA ARG A 421 3.65 10.91 32.48
C ARG A 421 3.65 12.36 32.97
N GLU A 422 3.21 12.57 34.22
CA GLU A 422 3.48 13.80 34.95
C GLU A 422 4.93 14.13 34.65
N ASP A 423 5.14 15.35 34.14
CA ASP A 423 6.42 15.85 33.66
C ASP A 423 7.54 15.27 34.51
N ALA A 424 8.23 14.28 33.96
CA ALA A 424 9.41 13.72 34.58
C ALA A 424 10.46 14.82 34.47
N ASP A 425 10.50 15.65 35.50
CA ASP A 425 11.49 16.68 35.74
C ASP A 425 12.88 16.14 35.35
N THR A 426 13.58 16.90 34.50
CA THR A 426 15.05 16.83 34.29
C THR A 426 15.63 15.50 33.79
N ASP A 427 15.37 15.12 32.53
CA ASP A 427 16.22 14.17 31.78
C ASP A 427 17.41 14.92 31.13
N GLU A 428 18.27 15.54 31.95
CA GLU A 428 19.37 16.41 31.49
C GLU A 428 20.52 15.66 30.79
N ASP A 429 20.64 14.34 30.91
CA ASP A 429 21.73 13.55 30.27
C ASP A 429 21.34 12.07 30.11
N LEU A 430 20.37 11.75 29.24
CA LEU A 430 20.09 10.34 28.93
C LEU A 430 21.26 9.72 28.12
N PRO A 431 21.84 8.59 28.56
CA PRO A 431 22.91 7.93 27.84
C PRO A 431 22.44 7.48 26.45
N PRO A 432 23.35 7.42 25.47
CA PRO A 432 23.00 6.96 24.13
C PRO A 432 22.48 5.52 24.19
N GLU A 433 21.44 5.22 23.41
CA GLU A 433 20.82 3.89 23.38
C GLU A 433 21.67 2.94 22.54
N PHE A 434 21.83 1.70 23.00
CA PHE A 434 22.53 0.67 22.22
C PHE A 434 21.58 0.07 21.17
N ASP A 435 21.98 0.13 19.90
CA ASP A 435 21.28 -0.52 18.81
C ASP A 435 21.74 -1.98 18.65
N PRO A 436 20.87 -2.97 18.92
CA PRO A 436 21.22 -4.38 18.79
C PRO A 436 21.43 -4.83 17.34
N VAL A 437 20.95 -4.07 16.35
CA VAL A 437 21.06 -4.41 14.93
C VAL A 437 22.41 -3.98 14.36
N THR A 438 22.87 -2.78 14.70
CA THR A 438 24.16 -2.24 14.24
C THR A 438 25.30 -2.46 15.23
N GLY A 439 25.00 -2.79 16.48
CA GLY A 439 25.97 -2.95 17.57
C GLY A 439 26.60 -1.63 18.02
N LYS A 440 25.97 -0.48 17.72
CA LYS A 440 26.50 0.86 17.99
C LYS A 440 25.58 1.63 18.94
N TYR A 441 26.14 2.60 19.64
CA TYR A 441 25.37 3.55 20.45
C TYR A 441 24.82 4.67 19.55
N ILE A 442 23.53 4.99 19.71
CA ILE A 442 22.80 5.97 18.92
C ILE A 442 22.23 7.04 19.85
N SER A 443 22.54 8.31 19.58
CA SER A 443 21.99 9.47 20.30
C SER A 443 20.78 10.09 19.60
N THR A 444 20.44 9.67 18.37
CA THR A 444 19.39 10.27 17.53
C THR A 444 18.04 9.54 17.59
N ALA A 445 17.89 8.51 18.44
CA ALA A 445 16.69 7.66 18.48
C ALA A 445 15.43 8.38 19.01
N ARG A 446 15.60 9.46 19.78
CA ARG A 446 14.49 10.26 20.38
C ARG A 446 14.67 11.77 20.13
N PRO A 447 14.62 12.23 18.88
CA PRO A 447 14.97 13.60 18.51
C PRO A 447 14.01 14.66 19.06
N LEU A 448 12.78 14.32 19.48
CA LEU A 448 11.85 15.29 20.08
C LEU A 448 12.18 15.57 21.56
N ARG A 449 12.74 14.61 22.30
CA ARG A 449 13.14 14.87 23.71
C ARG A 449 14.29 15.86 23.79
N GLN A 450 15.21 15.79 22.84
CA GLN A 450 16.28 16.78 22.67
C GLN A 450 15.76 18.20 22.35
N VAL A 451 14.56 18.33 21.76
CA VAL A 451 13.92 19.64 21.49
C VAL A 451 13.46 20.29 22.79
N ASN A 452 12.75 19.54 23.65
CA ASN A 452 12.30 20.07 24.94
C ASN A 452 13.48 20.58 25.76
N HIS A 453 14.60 19.87 25.74
CA HIS A 453 15.85 20.30 26.37
C HIS A 453 16.39 21.63 25.78
N LEU A 454 16.49 21.76 24.45
CA LEU A 454 16.97 22.99 23.79
C LEU A 454 16.04 24.19 24.04
N MET A 455 14.72 23.97 24.14
CA MET A 455 13.75 25.04 24.44
C MET A 455 13.83 25.49 25.90
N VAL A 456 13.97 24.56 26.86
CA VAL A 456 14.10 24.87 28.29
C VAL A 456 15.38 25.63 28.60
N THR A 457 16.49 25.30 27.92
CA THR A 457 17.78 26.02 28.09
C THR A 457 17.80 27.42 27.46
N ALA A 458 16.88 27.72 26.52
CA ALA A 458 16.78 29.01 25.85
C ALA A 458 16.00 30.09 26.63
N ASP A 459 15.31 29.73 27.72
CA ASP A 459 14.53 30.66 28.56
C ASP A 459 15.39 31.69 29.34
N GLY A 460 16.70 31.74 29.06
CA GLY A 460 17.64 32.74 29.57
C GLY A 460 17.84 33.99 28.69
N GLY A 461 17.14 34.18 27.57
CA GLY A 461 17.43 35.34 26.70
C GLY A 461 16.35 35.75 25.69
N GLY A 462 15.52 36.72 26.10
CA GLY A 462 14.80 37.70 25.26
C GLY A 462 14.34 37.27 23.85
N SER A 463 13.09 36.81 23.75
CA SER A 463 12.39 36.51 22.50
C SER A 463 12.38 37.69 21.52
N LYS A 464 12.95 37.52 20.32
CA LYS A 464 12.71 38.39 19.15
C LYS A 464 11.68 37.74 18.24
N GLU A 465 10.43 38.19 18.31
CA GLU A 465 9.24 37.61 17.64
C GLU A 465 9.26 37.59 16.08
N ASN A 466 10.32 38.01 15.41
CA ASN A 466 10.36 38.16 13.94
C ASN A 466 11.35 37.23 13.21
N GLN A 467 11.89 36.19 13.85
CA GLN A 467 12.87 35.30 13.23
C GLN A 467 12.25 33.95 12.86
N LEU A 468 12.22 33.61 11.57
CA LEU A 468 11.66 32.35 11.03
C LEU A 468 12.52 31.11 11.37
N VAL A 469 13.80 31.32 11.70
CA VAL A 469 14.80 30.28 11.99
C VAL A 469 15.70 30.78 13.11
N GLU A 470 15.81 29.99 14.18
CA GLU A 470 16.80 30.20 15.24
C GLU A 470 17.92 29.16 15.09
N ARG A 471 19.16 29.65 15.03
CA ARG A 471 20.36 28.80 15.03
C ARG A 471 20.84 28.67 16.47
N PHE A 472 20.62 27.51 17.07
CA PHE A 472 21.36 27.10 18.26
C PHE A 472 22.68 26.45 17.81
N SER A 473 23.73 26.56 18.61
CA SER A 473 25.10 26.12 18.27
C SER A 473 25.16 24.64 17.86
N ASN A 474 25.01 24.38 16.55
CA ASN A 474 24.95 23.09 15.83
C ASN A 474 23.55 22.48 15.60
N VAL A 475 22.45 23.17 15.92
CA VAL A 475 21.10 22.65 15.70
C VAL A 475 20.19 23.74 15.10
N VAL A 476 19.68 23.48 13.90
CA VAL A 476 18.70 24.37 13.24
C VAL A 476 17.30 24.02 13.73
N ALA A 477 16.68 24.97 14.44
CA ALA A 477 15.28 24.89 14.84
C ALA A 477 14.42 25.75 13.90
N ILE A 478 13.37 25.15 13.35
CA ILE A 478 12.34 25.84 12.54
C ILE A 478 11.06 25.87 13.40
N LYS A 479 10.57 27.08 13.70
CA LYS A 479 9.35 27.30 14.52
C LYS A 479 9.35 26.53 15.86
N GLY A 480 10.48 26.51 16.58
CA GLY A 480 10.59 25.80 17.86
C GLY A 480 10.70 24.27 17.75
N THR A 481 10.91 23.72 16.55
CA THR A 481 11.18 22.29 16.34
C THR A 481 12.53 22.09 15.68
N VAL A 482 13.38 21.22 16.23
CA VAL A 482 14.64 20.83 15.57
C VAL A 482 14.31 20.18 14.24
N SER A 483 15.01 20.52 13.16
CA SER A 483 14.82 19.84 11.87
C SER A 483 15.83 18.70 11.72
N THR A 484 15.36 17.43 11.79
CA THR A 484 16.22 16.27 11.50
C THR A 484 16.73 16.32 10.07
N SER A 485 15.90 16.81 9.14
CA SER A 485 16.32 17.06 7.76
C SER A 485 17.42 18.11 7.66
N ALA A 486 17.40 19.16 8.50
CA ALA A 486 18.47 20.17 8.51
C ALA A 486 19.77 19.61 9.11
N ILE A 487 19.70 18.82 10.19
CA ILE A 487 20.87 18.11 10.75
C ILE A 487 21.46 17.16 9.70
N HIS A 488 20.59 16.42 9.00
CA HIS A 488 21.01 15.50 7.95
C HIS A 488 21.66 16.23 6.76
N LEU A 489 21.11 17.38 6.37
CA LEU A 489 21.70 18.26 5.35
C LEU A 489 23.03 18.87 5.79
N GLN A 490 23.20 19.21 7.07
CA GLN A 490 24.46 19.72 7.61
C GLN A 490 25.54 18.63 7.66
N ASN A 491 25.15 17.40 7.97
CA ASN A 491 26.05 16.24 7.99
C ASN A 491 26.27 15.64 6.60
N ARG A 492 25.62 16.16 5.54
CA ARG A 492 25.77 15.65 4.19
C ARG A 492 27.09 16.16 3.62
N GLU A 493 28.08 15.28 3.53
CA GLU A 493 29.45 15.57 3.08
C GLU A 493 29.58 15.84 1.56
N TRP A 494 28.49 16.01 0.81
CA TRP A 494 28.61 16.48 -0.58
C TRP A 494 28.76 18.01 -0.58
N THR A 495 29.99 18.45 -0.31
CA THR A 495 30.49 19.69 -0.89
C THR A 495 30.70 19.44 -2.39
N GLY A 496 30.39 20.40 -3.27
CA GLY A 496 30.44 20.18 -4.73
C GLY A 496 31.81 19.73 -5.27
N LEU A 497 31.96 19.65 -6.59
CA LEU A 497 33.31 19.57 -7.18
C LEU A 497 34.10 20.82 -6.77
N GLY A 498 34.93 20.69 -5.73
CA GLY A 498 35.67 21.78 -5.10
C GLY A 498 35.71 21.59 -3.57
N SER A 499 36.43 20.58 -3.12
CA SER A 499 36.64 20.26 -1.71
C SER A 499 37.88 21.00 -1.15
N ASP A 500 38.00 22.28 -1.46
CA ASP A 500 39.18 23.09 -1.15
C ASP A 500 38.84 24.19 -0.12
N TYR A 501 37.63 24.18 0.42
CA TYR A 501 37.17 25.18 1.38
C TYR A 501 37.51 24.75 2.82
N THR A 502 38.78 24.92 3.21
CA THR A 502 39.16 25.03 4.62
C THR A 502 38.92 26.47 5.06
N GLU A 503 38.29 26.67 6.23
CA GLU A 503 37.97 28.00 6.79
C GLU A 503 39.22 28.88 7.10
N GLU A 504 40.43 28.38 6.86
CA GLU A 504 41.69 29.08 7.13
C GLU A 504 42.30 29.80 5.92
N GLU A 505 41.81 29.60 4.69
CA GLU A 505 42.38 30.26 3.49
C GLU A 505 41.65 31.57 3.14
N ASN A 506 41.89 32.61 3.95
CA ASN A 506 41.58 34.02 3.60
C ASN A 506 42.50 34.60 2.50
N ALA A 507 43.06 33.75 1.64
CA ALA A 507 43.83 34.14 0.48
C ALA A 507 43.14 33.54 -0.74
N GLY A 508 42.12 34.23 -1.26
CA GLY A 508 41.50 33.86 -2.52
C GLY A 508 42.56 33.68 -3.60
N ALA A 509 42.32 32.73 -4.51
CA ALA A 509 43.22 32.47 -5.63
C ALA A 509 43.56 33.78 -6.36
N ILE A 510 44.85 34.07 -6.49
CA ILE A 510 45.33 35.24 -7.23
C ILE A 510 44.87 35.06 -8.67
N VAL A 511 43.96 35.92 -9.11
CA VAL A 511 43.50 35.95 -10.51
C VAL A 511 44.68 36.39 -11.37
N GLU A 512 45.27 35.43 -12.10
CA GLU A 512 46.27 35.74 -13.12
C GLU A 512 45.57 35.98 -14.46
N ASP A 513 45.95 37.07 -15.14
CA ASP A 513 45.43 37.42 -16.45
C ASP A 513 45.92 36.37 -17.48
N GLY A 514 44.98 35.68 -18.13
CA GLY A 514 45.30 34.67 -19.14
C GLY A 514 46.01 35.27 -20.36
N ARG A 515 46.90 34.49 -20.99
CA ARG A 515 47.67 34.93 -22.17
C ARG A 515 46.74 35.34 -23.31
N LYS A 516 46.94 36.55 -23.83
CA LYS A 516 46.20 37.08 -25.00
C LYS A 516 47.01 36.82 -26.26
N GLY A 517 46.35 36.30 -27.30
CA GLY A 517 46.98 36.03 -28.60
C GLY A 517 46.11 35.16 -29.50
N ILE A 518 46.44 35.12 -30.80
CA ILE A 518 45.81 34.22 -31.77
C ILE A 518 46.61 32.91 -31.75
N ALA A 519 45.95 31.76 -31.89
CA ALA A 519 46.45 30.38 -31.68
C ALA A 519 47.75 29.96 -32.41
N ARG A 520 48.38 30.86 -33.18
CA ARG A 520 49.68 30.67 -33.82
C ARG A 520 50.86 31.24 -33.02
N GLY A 521 50.61 31.95 -31.92
CA GLY A 521 51.63 32.43 -30.98
C GLY A 521 51.01 33.33 -29.92
N TYR A 522 50.97 32.88 -28.67
CA TYR A 522 50.57 33.70 -27.54
C TYR A 522 51.78 34.53 -27.08
N ASP A 523 51.59 35.84 -26.88
CA ASP A 523 52.61 36.65 -26.22
C ASP A 523 52.67 36.26 -24.74
N SER A 524 53.89 36.14 -24.22
CA SER A 524 54.21 35.60 -22.89
C SER A 524 53.68 36.46 -21.76
#